data_AF-A0A2G4IUK7-F1
#
_entry.id   AF-A0A2G4IUK7-F1
#
_cell.length_a   1.000
_cell.length_b   1.000
_cell.length_c   1.000
_cell.angle_alpha   90.00
_cell.angle_beta   90.00
_cell.angle_gamma   90.00
#
_symmetry.space_group_name_H-M   'P 1'
#
loop_
_entity.id
_entity.type
_entity.pdbx_description
1 polymer ?
#
loop_
_entity_poly.entity_id
_entity_poly.type
_entity_poly.pdbx_seq_one_letter_code
_entity_poly.pdbx_strand_id
1 'polypeptide(L)'
;MFYSLIAGLRGDMLMMKRQLNASCCSLLSCTHPSSIAIATLLMTAVLSIANAADPVPAAVAAAEPAANLPSFTRWVIAADYSRDGAVLVTAGGESLLYRPGDVVVWKGVAGDRSGELTGHGTAVWAVKISKDGKLAATAGYDGTVKLWDLPGRALKNDLKRQGDPKKNGGWVRSLDFSPDGTKLVTASEDGSVVMWDTANGNELKMIAAHAGPVTSVAFAPDGTTFATGGGDKLVKLWDVAAGTEKGKLEGHTDALWVVVYSPDGSTLATAGSDRTIKLWTTSDSKEIATLASHKDWVTSAAFSPDGKRLATGSLDGIVKLWDVATKAEQVGPEAAAASVWCVAFAPDGKTLFVGSHAGGRLLPTPAPKLAPPPPPPPPPPPTPPPTLPPPTDPATTPVPVPVAAANLKWTTLVPTSFTSVAGASGAIAADGTIMVTGNLTKDSYSIKAVVPAGAGPQAFKLEAIPDPSLPNQGPGRSSGGNFVVSKFVVMFGPPGATETPTALKFSAAKADFEQSGYGVAGAIDDNPDTGWAIEGAIGKEHAATFEIPTDVKVAANSPIVMSIDQLYADGKHAIGKFKLSILHVPEEPKK
;
A
#
# COMPACT_ATOMS: atom_id res chain seq x y z
N MET A 1 -7.82 -4.49 39.43
CA MET A 1 -9.08 -4.84 40.15
C MET A 1 -10.30 -5.05 39.24
N PHE A 2 -10.38 -4.49 38.02
CA PHE A 2 -11.47 -4.80 37.07
C PHE A 2 -11.35 -6.17 36.36
N TYR A 3 -10.15 -6.73 36.22
CA TYR A 3 -9.94 -8.06 35.63
C TYR A 3 -10.28 -9.24 36.56
N SER A 4 -10.22 -9.04 37.88
CA SER A 4 -10.61 -10.09 38.86
C SER A 4 -12.13 -10.22 39.03
N LEU A 5 -12.90 -9.18 38.71
CA LEU A 5 -14.36 -9.20 38.81
C LEU A 5 -15.02 -9.97 37.65
N ILE A 6 -14.42 -9.91 36.45
CA ILE A 6 -14.92 -10.58 35.24
C ILE A 6 -14.58 -12.08 35.25
N ALA A 7 -13.47 -12.48 35.88
CA ALA A 7 -13.13 -13.89 36.07
C ALA A 7 -14.03 -14.59 37.11
N GLY A 8 -14.45 -13.89 38.16
CA GLY A 8 -15.39 -14.40 39.17
C GLY A 8 -16.80 -14.67 38.59
N LEU A 9 -17.32 -13.74 37.78
CA LEU A 9 -18.65 -13.85 37.17
C LEU A 9 -18.77 -15.01 36.15
N ARG A 10 -17.69 -15.38 35.46
CA ARG A 10 -17.67 -16.56 34.58
C ARG A 10 -17.57 -17.89 35.34
N GLY A 11 -16.93 -17.89 36.52
CA GLY A 11 -16.84 -19.07 37.39
C GLY A 11 -18.19 -19.43 38.04
N ASP A 12 -18.90 -18.44 38.53
CA ASP A 12 -20.18 -18.64 39.24
C ASP A 12 -21.31 -19.07 38.29
N MET A 13 -21.33 -18.55 37.07
CA MET A 13 -22.33 -18.92 36.06
C MET A 13 -22.15 -20.36 35.54
N LEU A 14 -20.92 -20.88 35.55
CA LEU A 14 -20.62 -22.27 35.18
C LEU A 14 -20.94 -23.26 36.32
N MET A 15 -20.74 -22.86 37.58
CA MET A 15 -21.19 -23.59 38.77
C MET A 15 -22.72 -23.67 38.86
N MET A 16 -23.42 -22.57 38.57
CA MET A 16 -24.89 -22.52 38.59
C MET A 16 -25.50 -23.39 37.48
N LYS A 17 -24.89 -23.43 36.28
CA LYS A 17 -25.29 -24.35 35.19
C LYS A 17 -25.03 -25.82 35.53
N ARG A 18 -23.93 -26.15 36.22
CA ARG A 18 -23.63 -27.53 36.65
C ARG A 18 -24.56 -28.00 37.78
N GLN A 19 -24.94 -27.12 38.71
CA GLN A 19 -25.92 -27.45 39.75
C GLN A 19 -27.36 -27.56 39.24
N LEU A 20 -27.78 -26.73 38.27
CA LEU A 20 -29.10 -26.89 37.64
C LEU A 20 -29.22 -28.20 36.84
N ASN A 21 -28.17 -28.62 36.12
CA ASN A 21 -28.20 -29.91 35.41
C ASN A 21 -28.14 -31.13 36.36
N ALA A 22 -27.47 -31.03 37.50
CA ALA A 22 -27.44 -32.10 38.49
C ALA A 22 -28.77 -32.26 39.26
N SER A 23 -29.47 -31.15 39.53
CA SER A 23 -30.78 -31.16 40.20
C SER A 23 -31.96 -31.47 39.27
N CYS A 24 -31.84 -31.21 37.95
CA CYS A 24 -32.86 -31.65 36.98
C CYS A 24 -32.82 -33.17 36.76
N CYS A 25 -31.64 -33.81 36.77
CA CYS A 25 -31.55 -35.27 36.62
C CYS A 25 -32.13 -36.07 37.80
N SER A 26 -32.25 -35.48 39.00
CA SER A 26 -32.83 -36.15 40.18
C SER A 26 -34.34 -35.94 40.35
N LEU A 27 -34.93 -34.96 39.64
CA LEU A 27 -36.40 -34.71 39.66
C LEU A 27 -37.17 -35.47 38.57
N LEU A 28 -36.49 -35.90 37.50
CA LEU A 28 -37.10 -36.67 36.40
C LEU A 28 -37.29 -38.17 36.70
N SER A 29 -36.95 -38.66 37.90
CA SER A 29 -37.21 -40.04 38.35
C SER A 29 -38.42 -40.18 39.30
N CYS A 30 -39.23 -39.13 39.49
CA CYS A 30 -40.39 -39.16 40.41
C CYS A 30 -41.72 -39.20 39.65
N THR A 31 -42.42 -40.34 39.68
CA THR A 31 -43.69 -40.59 38.98
C THR A 31 -44.94 -40.15 39.78
N HIS A 32 -44.89 -39.02 40.50
CA HIS A 32 -46.05 -38.51 41.25
C HIS A 32 -46.61 -37.19 40.67
N PRO A 33 -47.93 -37.09 40.44
CA PRO A 33 -48.55 -35.98 39.71
C PRO A 33 -48.46 -34.60 40.42
N SER A 34 -48.23 -34.59 41.73
CA SER A 34 -48.06 -33.36 42.53
C SER A 34 -46.73 -32.64 42.26
N SER A 35 -45.68 -33.36 41.83
CA SER A 35 -44.36 -32.78 41.54
C SER A 35 -44.29 -32.05 40.19
N ILE A 36 -45.11 -32.51 39.23
CA ILE A 36 -45.21 -31.88 37.90
C ILE A 36 -45.93 -30.53 38.00
N ALA A 37 -46.99 -30.44 38.82
CA ALA A 37 -47.73 -29.19 39.02
C ALA A 37 -46.86 -28.07 39.63
N ILE A 38 -45.97 -28.42 40.57
CA ILE A 38 -45.06 -27.47 41.21
C ILE A 38 -43.96 -27.00 40.24
N ALA A 39 -43.45 -27.91 39.40
CA ALA A 39 -42.45 -27.56 38.37
C ALA A 39 -43.03 -26.62 37.30
N THR A 40 -44.29 -26.83 36.89
CA THR A 40 -44.95 -25.96 35.91
C THR A 40 -45.27 -24.58 36.49
N LEU A 41 -45.62 -24.48 37.78
CA LEU A 41 -45.88 -23.21 38.46
C LEU A 41 -44.60 -22.38 38.67
N LEU A 42 -43.47 -23.03 38.91
CA LEU A 42 -42.15 -22.39 39.02
C LEU A 42 -41.65 -21.89 37.65
N MET A 43 -41.89 -22.64 36.56
CA MET A 43 -41.52 -22.18 35.22
C MET A 43 -42.33 -20.96 34.75
N THR A 44 -43.63 -20.90 35.05
CA THR A 44 -44.47 -19.75 34.70
C THR A 44 -44.17 -18.52 35.56
N ALA A 45 -43.83 -18.69 36.83
CA ALA A 45 -43.36 -17.60 37.68
C ALA A 45 -42.01 -17.02 37.23
N VAL A 46 -41.06 -17.87 36.81
CA VAL A 46 -39.75 -17.42 36.30
C VAL A 46 -39.88 -16.70 34.96
N LEU A 47 -40.78 -17.13 34.06
CA LEU A 47 -41.06 -16.39 32.82
C LEU A 47 -41.76 -15.04 33.07
N SER A 48 -42.58 -14.92 34.11
CA SER A 48 -43.31 -13.67 34.39
C SER A 48 -42.44 -12.59 35.05
N ILE A 49 -41.36 -12.98 35.73
CA ILE A 49 -40.39 -12.04 36.33
C ILE A 49 -39.37 -11.56 35.27
N ALA A 50 -39.10 -12.37 34.23
CA ALA A 50 -38.21 -11.98 33.13
C ALA A 50 -38.80 -10.91 32.18
N ASN A 51 -40.13 -10.72 32.19
CA ASN A 51 -40.83 -9.77 31.32
C ASN A 51 -41.15 -8.41 31.96
N ALA A 52 -40.71 -8.15 33.20
CA ALA A 52 -41.01 -6.92 33.95
C ALA A 52 -39.76 -6.11 34.34
N ALA A 53 -38.73 -6.12 33.49
CA ALA A 53 -37.62 -5.18 33.59
C ALA A 53 -37.82 -4.05 32.57
N ASP A 54 -37.93 -2.82 33.08
CA ASP A 54 -37.99 -1.59 32.29
C ASP A 54 -36.89 -1.55 31.21
N PRO A 55 -37.14 -0.92 30.04
CA PRO A 55 -36.16 -0.85 28.98
C PRO A 55 -34.95 -0.05 29.45
N VAL A 56 -33.85 -0.76 29.74
CA VAL A 56 -32.51 -0.17 29.86
C VAL A 56 -32.26 0.57 28.54
N PRO A 57 -31.86 1.86 28.55
CA PRO A 57 -31.58 2.59 27.33
C PRO A 57 -30.56 1.79 26.53
N ALA A 58 -30.90 1.48 25.29
CA ALA A 58 -30.09 0.68 24.38
C ALA A 58 -28.64 1.15 24.47
N ALA A 59 -27.78 0.31 25.06
CA ALA A 59 -26.35 0.50 24.98
C ALA A 59 -26.04 0.68 23.50
N VAL A 60 -25.44 1.82 23.15
CA VAL A 60 -24.96 2.12 21.80
C VAL A 60 -24.25 0.87 21.32
N ALA A 61 -24.85 0.17 20.36
CA ALA A 61 -24.28 -1.04 19.80
C ALA A 61 -22.88 -0.64 19.32
N ALA A 62 -21.86 -1.18 20.00
CA ALA A 62 -20.49 -1.00 19.58
C ALA A 62 -20.42 -1.42 18.12
N ALA A 63 -19.90 -0.55 17.26
CA ALA A 63 -19.73 -0.82 15.84
C ALA A 63 -19.13 -2.23 15.69
N GLU A 64 -19.77 -3.08 14.87
CA GLU A 64 -19.26 -4.42 14.63
C GLU A 64 -17.79 -4.31 14.17
N PRO A 65 -16.89 -5.14 14.73
CA PRO A 65 -15.47 -5.04 14.42
C PRO A 65 -15.24 -5.27 12.93
N ALA A 66 -14.30 -4.51 12.36
CA ALA A 66 -13.84 -4.66 10.99
C ALA A 66 -13.58 -6.14 10.64
N ALA A 67 -14.25 -6.63 9.61
CA ALA A 67 -14.01 -7.97 9.09
C ALA A 67 -12.86 -7.90 8.07
N ASN A 68 -11.69 -8.39 8.45
CA ASN A 68 -10.60 -8.60 7.50
C ASN A 68 -11.05 -9.66 6.49
N LEU A 69 -10.84 -9.42 5.20
CA LEU A 69 -11.04 -10.47 4.20
C LEU A 69 -9.88 -11.47 4.36
N PRO A 70 -10.12 -12.67 4.90
CA PRO A 70 -9.06 -13.53 5.45
C PRO A 70 -8.09 -14.07 4.40
N SER A 71 -8.40 -13.95 3.11
CA SER A 71 -7.48 -14.35 2.03
C SER A 71 -6.63 -13.22 1.46
N PHE A 72 -6.75 -11.98 1.94
CA PHE A 72 -5.80 -10.92 1.60
C PHE A 72 -4.84 -10.68 2.76
N THR A 73 -3.66 -11.27 2.63
CA THR A 73 -2.43 -10.85 3.31
C THR A 73 -1.54 -10.03 2.37
N ARG A 74 -2.10 -9.48 1.29
CA ARG A 74 -1.39 -8.90 0.12
C ARG A 74 -2.00 -7.57 -0.30
N TRP A 75 -1.26 -6.80 -1.11
CA TRP A 75 -1.68 -5.49 -1.60
C TRP A 75 -2.99 -5.56 -2.39
N VAL A 76 -3.99 -4.79 -1.97
CA VAL A 76 -5.24 -4.60 -2.73
C VAL A 76 -5.26 -3.19 -3.29
N ILE A 77 -5.22 -3.09 -4.62
CA ILE A 77 -5.02 -1.84 -5.35
C ILE A 77 -6.34 -1.30 -5.88
N ALA A 78 -7.25 -2.18 -6.31
CA ALA A 78 -8.56 -1.79 -6.82
C ALA A 78 -9.65 -2.74 -6.34
N ALA A 79 -10.86 -2.21 -6.22
CA ALA A 79 -12.04 -2.98 -5.89
C ALA A 79 -13.29 -2.33 -6.47
N ASP A 80 -14.29 -3.16 -6.76
CA ASP A 80 -15.60 -2.69 -7.22
C ASP A 80 -16.71 -3.64 -6.78
N TYR A 81 -17.88 -3.08 -6.49
CA TYR A 81 -19.08 -3.82 -6.12
C TYR A 81 -20.03 -3.95 -7.30
N SER A 82 -20.69 -5.09 -7.42
CA SER A 82 -21.88 -5.18 -8.26
C SER A 82 -22.96 -4.27 -7.68
N ARG A 83 -23.82 -3.71 -8.53
CA ARG A 83 -24.83 -2.73 -8.12
C ARG A 83 -25.83 -3.24 -7.07
N ASP A 84 -26.09 -4.54 -7.06
CA ASP A 84 -26.93 -5.20 -6.07
C ASP A 84 -26.19 -5.55 -4.75
N GLY A 85 -24.86 -5.34 -4.72
CA GLY A 85 -24.01 -5.63 -3.57
C GLY A 85 -23.74 -7.11 -3.36
N ALA A 86 -24.20 -7.99 -4.26
CA ALA A 86 -24.05 -9.44 -4.13
C ALA A 86 -22.61 -9.91 -4.41
N VAL A 87 -21.88 -9.17 -5.23
CA VAL A 87 -20.51 -9.47 -5.65
C VAL A 87 -19.61 -8.28 -5.34
N LEU A 88 -18.44 -8.59 -4.79
CA LEU A 88 -17.30 -7.67 -4.71
C LEU A 88 -16.18 -8.31 -5.51
N VAL A 89 -15.52 -7.54 -6.38
CA VAL A 89 -14.30 -7.98 -7.05
C VAL A 89 -13.17 -7.07 -6.59
N THR A 90 -12.06 -7.68 -6.22
CA THR A 90 -10.84 -7.00 -5.76
C THR A 90 -9.67 -7.43 -6.62
N ALA A 91 -8.74 -6.51 -6.87
CA ALA A 91 -7.53 -6.75 -7.64
C ALA A 91 -6.29 -6.19 -6.93
N GLY A 92 -5.15 -6.86 -7.07
CA GLY A 92 -3.87 -6.36 -6.60
C GLY A 92 -2.71 -7.34 -6.77
N GLY A 93 -1.60 -7.10 -6.09
CA GLY A 93 -0.41 -7.97 -6.14
C GLY A 93 0.78 -7.42 -5.35
N GLU A 94 1.56 -8.30 -4.70
CA GLU A 94 2.72 -7.98 -3.83
C GLU A 94 3.90 -7.29 -4.56
N SER A 95 3.91 -7.29 -5.89
CA SER A 95 4.94 -6.63 -6.69
C SER A 95 4.39 -6.29 -8.05
N LEU A 96 4.51 -5.02 -8.42
CA LEU A 96 3.93 -4.42 -9.62
C LEU A 96 4.29 -5.14 -10.93
N LEU A 97 5.32 -5.98 -10.96
CA LEU A 97 5.96 -6.41 -12.20
C LEU A 97 6.24 -7.91 -12.36
N TYR A 98 6.12 -8.74 -11.31
CA TYR A 98 6.72 -10.10 -11.34
C TYR A 98 5.87 -11.26 -10.83
N ARG A 99 4.62 -11.01 -10.43
CA ARG A 99 3.67 -12.09 -10.10
C ARG A 99 2.32 -11.85 -10.75
N PRO A 100 1.63 -12.92 -11.20
CA PRO A 100 0.23 -12.84 -11.60
C PRO A 100 -0.57 -12.08 -10.55
N GLY A 101 -1.30 -11.05 -10.98
CA GLY A 101 -2.15 -10.28 -10.10
C GLY A 101 -3.31 -11.13 -9.61
N ASP A 102 -3.64 -10.96 -8.34
CA ASP A 102 -4.74 -11.68 -7.70
C ASP A 102 -6.03 -10.90 -7.98
N VAL A 103 -6.90 -11.44 -8.85
CA VAL A 103 -8.28 -10.94 -9.02
C VAL A 103 -9.23 -11.91 -8.35
N VAL A 104 -9.80 -11.48 -7.22
CA VAL A 104 -10.62 -12.34 -6.36
C VAL A 104 -12.06 -11.85 -6.40
N VAL A 105 -12.98 -12.80 -6.50
CA VAL A 105 -14.43 -12.57 -6.46
C VAL A 105 -14.94 -13.01 -5.10
N TRP A 106 -15.75 -12.16 -4.49
CA TRP A 106 -16.28 -12.31 -3.14
C TRP A 106 -17.81 -12.27 -3.16
N LYS A 107 -18.43 -12.88 -2.16
CA LYS A 107 -19.85 -12.66 -1.85
C LYS A 107 -20.02 -11.32 -1.17
N GLY A 108 -20.05 -10.25 -1.96
CA GLY A 108 -20.46 -8.91 -1.53
C GLY A 108 -19.94 -8.49 -0.15
N VAL A 109 -20.86 -8.01 0.69
CA VAL A 109 -20.61 -7.60 2.09
C VAL A 109 -20.43 -8.78 3.06
N ALA A 110 -20.74 -10.01 2.66
CA ALA A 110 -20.51 -11.19 3.49
C ALA A 110 -19.01 -11.53 3.60
N GLY A 111 -18.20 -11.10 2.63
CA GLY A 111 -16.74 -11.24 2.68
C GLY A 111 -16.24 -12.68 2.48
N ASP A 112 -17.11 -13.62 2.10
CA ASP A 112 -16.70 -14.96 1.70
C ASP A 112 -16.07 -14.93 0.31
N ARG A 113 -14.90 -15.55 0.14
CA ARG A 113 -14.33 -15.77 -1.20
C ARG A 113 -15.24 -16.71 -1.99
N SER A 114 -15.66 -16.28 -3.17
CA SER A 114 -16.51 -17.07 -4.08
C SER A 114 -15.75 -17.60 -5.30
N GLY A 115 -14.65 -16.96 -5.70
CA GLY A 115 -13.78 -17.43 -6.78
C GLY A 115 -12.68 -16.44 -7.16
N GLU A 116 -12.18 -16.55 -8.39
CA GLU A 116 -11.10 -15.72 -8.94
C GLU A 116 -11.23 -15.58 -10.47
N LEU A 117 -10.58 -14.55 -11.02
CA LEU A 117 -10.47 -14.30 -12.46
C LEU A 117 -8.99 -14.39 -12.86
N THR A 118 -8.56 -15.56 -13.32
CA THR A 118 -7.15 -15.86 -13.58
C THR A 118 -6.77 -15.60 -15.03
N GLY A 119 -5.66 -14.90 -15.27
CA GLY A 119 -5.13 -14.74 -16.63
C GLY A 119 -4.14 -13.59 -16.81
N HIS A 120 -4.04 -12.68 -15.84
CA HIS A 120 -3.02 -11.63 -15.84
C HIS A 120 -1.65 -12.19 -15.45
N GLY A 121 -0.62 -11.81 -16.21
CA GLY A 121 0.75 -12.27 -15.99
C GLY A 121 1.49 -11.49 -14.90
N THR A 122 0.97 -10.31 -14.55
CA THR A 122 1.54 -9.38 -13.56
C THR A 122 0.41 -8.76 -12.72
N ALA A 123 0.75 -7.85 -11.81
CA ALA A 123 -0.21 -7.19 -10.94
C ALA A 123 -1.34 -6.50 -11.73
N VAL A 124 -2.57 -6.70 -11.25
CA VAL A 124 -3.78 -6.06 -11.78
C VAL A 124 -4.01 -4.76 -11.02
N TRP A 125 -4.11 -3.67 -11.77
CA TRP A 125 -4.16 -2.32 -11.22
C TRP A 125 -5.60 -1.78 -11.19
N ALA A 126 -6.43 -2.18 -12.14
CA ALA A 126 -7.79 -1.70 -12.26
C ALA A 126 -8.78 -2.86 -12.42
N VAL A 127 -9.92 -2.75 -11.75
CA VAL A 127 -11.06 -3.64 -11.91
C VAL A 127 -12.36 -2.86 -11.82
N LYS A 128 -13.32 -3.21 -12.69
CA LYS A 128 -14.69 -2.70 -12.66
C LYS A 128 -15.70 -3.78 -13.04
N ILE A 129 -16.91 -3.65 -12.51
CA ILE A 129 -18.05 -4.50 -12.82
C ILE A 129 -19.05 -3.68 -13.64
N SER A 130 -19.62 -4.27 -14.70
CA SER A 130 -20.67 -3.61 -15.46
C SER A 130 -21.91 -3.38 -14.58
N LYS A 131 -22.68 -2.33 -14.87
CA LYS A 131 -23.84 -1.93 -14.06
C LYS A 131 -24.89 -3.02 -13.87
N ASP A 132 -25.00 -3.95 -14.82
CA ASP A 132 -25.90 -5.11 -14.80
C ASP A 132 -25.31 -6.34 -14.09
N GLY A 133 -24.07 -6.27 -13.61
CA GLY A 133 -23.37 -7.34 -12.89
C GLY A 133 -22.93 -8.52 -13.75
N LYS A 134 -23.06 -8.44 -15.08
CA LYS A 134 -22.76 -9.55 -15.99
C LYS A 134 -21.32 -9.60 -16.46
N LEU A 135 -20.67 -8.45 -16.55
CA LEU A 135 -19.28 -8.35 -16.99
C LEU A 135 -18.40 -7.83 -15.87
N ALA A 136 -17.15 -8.26 -15.89
CA ALA A 136 -16.06 -7.58 -15.18
C ALA A 136 -14.97 -7.25 -16.18
N ALA A 137 -14.28 -6.13 -16.00
CA ALA A 137 -13.10 -5.76 -16.75
C ALA A 137 -11.92 -5.59 -15.80
N THR A 138 -10.77 -6.13 -16.19
CA THR A 138 -9.53 -6.08 -15.41
C THR A 138 -8.39 -5.62 -16.31
N ALA A 139 -7.48 -4.82 -15.77
CA ALA A 139 -6.29 -4.42 -16.48
C ALA A 139 -5.14 -4.15 -15.52
N GLY A 140 -3.91 -4.21 -16.02
CA GLY A 140 -2.74 -4.03 -15.17
C GLY A 140 -1.43 -3.83 -15.90
N TYR A 141 -0.36 -4.22 -15.23
CA TYR A 141 1.02 -3.99 -15.66
C TYR A 141 1.46 -4.86 -16.84
N ASP A 142 0.73 -5.94 -17.14
CA ASP A 142 1.01 -6.76 -18.32
C ASP A 142 0.57 -6.06 -19.61
N GLY A 143 -0.13 -4.93 -19.48
CA GLY A 143 -0.66 -4.16 -20.58
C GLY A 143 -1.79 -4.85 -21.32
N THR A 144 -2.41 -5.85 -20.68
CA THR A 144 -3.60 -6.50 -21.18
C THR A 144 -4.83 -5.92 -20.51
N VAL A 145 -5.94 -5.90 -21.24
CA VAL A 145 -7.26 -5.57 -20.71
C VAL A 145 -8.13 -6.78 -20.97
N LYS A 146 -8.65 -7.38 -19.92
CA LYS A 146 -9.45 -8.60 -20.00
C LYS A 146 -10.87 -8.31 -19.62
N LEU A 147 -11.80 -8.79 -20.44
CA LEU A 147 -13.23 -8.72 -20.21
C LEU A 147 -13.73 -10.12 -19.86
N TRP A 148 -14.46 -10.24 -18.77
CA TRP A 148 -14.91 -11.50 -18.20
C TRP A 148 -16.43 -11.57 -18.20
N ASP A 149 -16.99 -12.74 -18.46
CA ASP A 149 -18.32 -13.09 -18.00
C ASP A 149 -18.23 -13.34 -16.49
N LEU A 150 -18.84 -12.46 -15.69
CA LEU A 150 -18.67 -12.47 -14.24
C LEU A 150 -19.39 -13.65 -13.55
N PRO A 151 -20.64 -14.03 -13.92
CA PRO A 151 -21.30 -15.19 -13.32
C PRO A 151 -20.57 -16.52 -13.61
N GLY A 152 -20.12 -16.70 -14.85
CA GLY A 152 -19.37 -17.87 -15.29
C GLY A 152 -17.88 -17.82 -14.95
N ARG A 153 -17.35 -16.63 -14.59
CA ARG A 153 -15.92 -16.36 -14.35
C ARG A 153 -15.03 -16.78 -15.52
N ALA A 154 -15.57 -16.66 -16.73
CA ALA A 154 -14.89 -17.06 -17.95
C ALA A 154 -14.35 -15.81 -18.67
N LEU A 155 -13.15 -15.92 -19.24
CA LEU A 155 -12.62 -14.88 -20.10
C LEU A 155 -13.53 -14.76 -21.33
N LYS A 156 -14.17 -13.60 -21.50
CA LYS A 156 -15.01 -13.30 -22.66
C LYS A 156 -14.16 -12.77 -23.80
N ASN A 157 -13.31 -11.77 -23.53
CA ASN A 157 -12.42 -11.17 -24.53
C ASN A 157 -11.09 -10.73 -23.90
N ASP A 158 -10.01 -10.85 -24.66
CA ASP A 158 -8.70 -10.25 -24.37
C ASP A 158 -8.54 -9.04 -25.30
N LEU A 159 -8.84 -7.84 -24.80
CA LEU A 159 -8.95 -6.62 -25.59
C LEU A 159 -7.56 -6.13 -25.99
N LYS A 160 -7.35 -6.02 -27.30
CA LYS A 160 -6.06 -5.71 -27.91
C LYS A 160 -6.17 -4.54 -28.86
N ARG A 161 -5.26 -3.58 -28.67
CA ARG A 161 -5.14 -2.38 -29.48
C ARG A 161 -4.87 -2.72 -30.95
N GLN A 162 -5.48 -1.99 -31.87
CA GLN A 162 -5.17 -2.09 -33.29
C GLN A 162 -3.74 -1.57 -33.56
N GLY A 163 -2.94 -2.34 -34.30
CA GLY A 163 -1.57 -1.96 -34.69
C GLY A 163 -0.44 -2.44 -33.77
N ASP A 164 -0.72 -2.76 -32.50
CA ASP A 164 0.20 -3.50 -31.62
C ASP A 164 -0.56 -4.65 -30.91
N PRO A 165 -0.65 -5.84 -31.53
CA PRO A 165 -1.44 -6.95 -31.02
C PRO A 165 -0.85 -7.62 -29.77
N LYS A 166 0.30 -7.14 -29.26
CA LYS A 166 0.97 -7.72 -28.10
C LYS A 166 0.69 -6.95 -26.80
N LYS A 167 0.42 -5.63 -26.83
CA LYS A 167 0.22 -4.79 -25.64
C LYS A 167 -0.66 -3.56 -25.91
N ASN A 168 -1.44 -3.11 -24.91
CA ASN A 168 -2.26 -1.89 -24.99
C ASN A 168 -1.48 -0.60 -24.68
N GLY A 169 -0.28 -0.45 -25.26
CA GLY A 169 0.56 0.74 -25.07
C GLY A 169 1.33 0.80 -23.76
N GLY A 170 1.52 -0.34 -23.07
CA GLY A 170 2.17 -0.40 -21.77
C GLY A 170 1.17 -0.67 -20.65
N TRP A 171 1.36 -0.07 -19.49
CA TRP A 171 0.53 -0.35 -18.31
C TRP A 171 -0.83 0.34 -18.39
N VAL A 172 -1.89 -0.35 -18.00
CA VAL A 172 -3.24 0.23 -17.91
C VAL A 172 -3.54 0.58 -16.46
N ARG A 173 -3.87 1.85 -16.21
CA ARG A 173 -4.01 2.43 -14.86
C ARG A 173 -5.44 2.58 -14.39
N SER A 174 -6.37 2.69 -15.31
CA SER A 174 -7.78 2.84 -14.95
C SER A 174 -8.65 2.36 -16.09
N LEU A 175 -9.86 1.94 -15.75
CA LEU A 175 -10.86 1.53 -16.69
C LEU A 175 -12.24 1.81 -16.11
N ASP A 176 -13.22 2.04 -16.97
CA ASP A 176 -14.61 2.22 -16.56
C ASP A 176 -15.60 1.79 -17.65
N PHE A 177 -16.75 1.26 -17.23
CA PHE A 177 -17.83 0.90 -18.15
C PHE A 177 -18.74 2.09 -18.40
N SER A 178 -19.27 2.20 -19.62
CA SER A 178 -20.39 3.10 -19.85
C SER A 178 -21.61 2.66 -19.02
N PRO A 179 -22.52 3.57 -18.64
CA PRO A 179 -23.66 3.24 -17.78
C PRO A 179 -24.60 2.18 -18.35
N ASP A 180 -24.64 2.03 -19.67
CA ASP A 180 -25.39 0.99 -20.39
C ASP A 180 -24.62 -0.34 -20.55
N GLY A 181 -23.34 -0.37 -20.15
CA GLY A 181 -22.44 -1.52 -20.24
C GLY A 181 -21.97 -1.84 -21.66
N THR A 182 -22.31 -1.04 -22.68
CA THR A 182 -21.98 -1.34 -24.08
C THR A 182 -20.55 -0.94 -24.47
N LYS A 183 -19.93 -0.07 -23.68
CA LYS A 183 -18.57 0.44 -23.90
C LYS A 183 -17.73 0.27 -22.65
N LEU A 184 -16.43 0.15 -22.87
CA LEU A 184 -15.39 0.22 -21.84
C LEU A 184 -14.39 1.28 -22.28
N VAL A 185 -13.94 2.14 -21.38
CA VAL A 185 -12.78 3.01 -21.60
C VAL A 185 -11.62 2.55 -20.74
N THR A 186 -10.40 2.64 -21.27
CA THR A 186 -9.17 2.27 -20.57
C THR A 186 -8.15 3.39 -20.70
N ALA A 187 -7.49 3.72 -19.59
CA ALA A 187 -6.48 4.75 -19.47
C ALA A 187 -5.09 4.12 -19.28
N SER A 188 -4.14 4.50 -20.14
CA SER A 188 -2.82 3.89 -20.23
C SER A 188 -1.69 4.84 -19.83
N GLU A 189 -0.56 4.24 -19.44
CA GLU A 189 0.69 4.93 -19.07
C GLU A 189 1.30 5.74 -20.22
N ASP A 190 1.03 5.37 -21.47
CA ASP A 190 1.50 6.09 -22.66
C ASP A 190 0.71 7.39 -22.97
N GLY A 191 -0.22 7.78 -22.09
CA GLY A 191 -1.05 8.97 -22.28
C GLY A 191 -2.27 8.75 -23.18
N SER A 192 -2.51 7.52 -23.63
CA SER A 192 -3.66 7.18 -24.45
C SER A 192 -4.87 6.73 -23.64
N VAL A 193 -6.05 6.98 -24.21
CA VAL A 193 -7.32 6.39 -23.79
C VAL A 193 -7.90 5.61 -24.95
N VAL A 194 -8.34 4.39 -24.68
CA VAL A 194 -8.94 3.51 -25.68
C VAL A 194 -10.37 3.18 -25.28
N MET A 195 -11.28 3.31 -26.22
CA MET A 195 -12.68 2.94 -26.08
C MET A 195 -12.95 1.64 -26.82
N TRP A 196 -13.63 0.73 -26.16
CA TRP A 196 -13.89 -0.63 -26.63
C TRP A 196 -15.39 -0.91 -26.68
N ASP A 197 -15.79 -1.75 -27.62
CA ASP A 197 -17.12 -2.38 -27.66
C ASP A 197 -17.10 -3.63 -26.77
N THR A 198 -17.98 -3.71 -25.77
CA THR A 198 -17.99 -4.82 -24.81
C THR A 198 -18.67 -6.09 -25.34
N ALA A 199 -19.43 -5.99 -26.43
CA ALA A 199 -20.11 -7.12 -27.05
C ALA A 199 -19.12 -7.97 -27.86
N ASN A 200 -18.32 -7.33 -28.71
CA ASN A 200 -17.38 -7.99 -29.62
C ASN A 200 -15.90 -7.81 -29.26
N GLY A 201 -15.56 -6.90 -28.35
CA GLY A 201 -14.19 -6.64 -27.91
C GLY A 201 -13.36 -5.77 -28.87
N ASN A 202 -13.99 -5.17 -29.87
CA ASN A 202 -13.31 -4.33 -30.85
C ASN A 202 -12.93 -2.97 -30.25
N GLU A 203 -11.77 -2.47 -30.63
CA GLU A 203 -11.41 -1.08 -30.45
C GLU A 203 -12.34 -0.17 -31.29
N LEU A 204 -13.04 0.75 -30.64
CA LEU A 204 -13.90 1.75 -31.26
C LEU A 204 -13.13 3.02 -31.59
N LYS A 205 -12.31 3.48 -30.63
CA LYS A 205 -11.60 4.76 -30.73
C LYS A 205 -10.37 4.77 -29.85
N MET A 206 -9.34 5.43 -30.37
CA MET A 206 -8.14 5.79 -29.64
C MET A 206 -8.01 7.30 -29.53
N ILE A 207 -7.61 7.76 -28.35
CA ILE A 207 -7.46 9.18 -28.04
C ILE A 207 -6.08 9.38 -27.40
N ALA A 208 -5.25 10.23 -27.99
CA ALA A 208 -4.06 10.75 -27.33
C ALA A 208 -4.51 11.84 -26.34
N ALA A 209 -4.80 11.44 -25.11
CA ALA A 209 -5.54 12.27 -24.17
C ALA A 209 -4.64 13.26 -23.42
N HIS A 210 -3.49 12.79 -22.93
CA HIS A 210 -2.58 13.56 -22.07
C HIS A 210 -1.14 13.47 -22.57
N ALA A 211 -0.30 14.44 -22.18
CA ALA A 211 1.14 14.48 -22.53
C ALA A 211 2.01 13.58 -21.62
N GLY A 212 1.38 12.80 -20.75
CA GLY A 212 1.98 11.84 -19.84
C GLY A 212 0.93 10.79 -19.42
N PRO A 213 1.21 9.94 -18.42
CA PRO A 213 0.32 8.85 -18.03
C PRO A 213 -1.12 9.30 -17.76
N VAL A 214 -2.11 8.59 -18.30
CA VAL A 214 -3.50 8.74 -17.89
C VAL A 214 -3.74 7.79 -16.73
N THR A 215 -3.92 8.35 -15.54
CA THR A 215 -3.95 7.60 -14.28
C THR A 215 -5.37 7.25 -13.85
N SER A 216 -6.36 8.02 -14.29
CA SER A 216 -7.77 7.79 -13.95
C SER A 216 -8.70 8.11 -15.11
N VAL A 217 -9.78 7.32 -15.24
CA VAL A 217 -10.87 7.57 -16.16
C VAL A 217 -12.21 7.23 -15.50
N ALA A 218 -13.27 7.99 -15.77
CA ALA A 218 -14.62 7.70 -15.32
C ALA A 218 -15.67 8.18 -16.32
N PHE A 219 -16.66 7.34 -16.60
CA PHE A 219 -17.85 7.75 -17.35
C PHE A 219 -18.77 8.60 -16.49
N ALA A 220 -19.37 9.61 -17.11
CA ALA A 220 -20.51 10.30 -16.50
C ALA A 220 -21.72 9.34 -16.44
N PRO A 221 -22.59 9.44 -15.42
CA PRO A 221 -23.75 8.55 -15.27
C PRO A 221 -24.77 8.64 -16.41
N ASP A 222 -24.77 9.72 -17.20
CA ASP A 222 -25.60 9.89 -18.37
C ASP A 222 -25.06 9.16 -19.62
N GLY A 223 -23.80 8.72 -19.59
CA GLY A 223 -23.09 8.04 -20.67
C GLY A 223 -22.72 8.93 -21.86
N THR A 224 -22.92 10.25 -21.77
CA THR A 224 -22.66 11.19 -22.88
C THR A 224 -21.22 11.70 -22.86
N THR A 225 -20.61 11.73 -21.68
CA THR A 225 -19.23 12.18 -21.47
C THR A 225 -18.44 11.20 -20.60
N PHE A 226 -17.12 11.32 -20.67
CA PHE A 226 -16.22 10.74 -19.68
C PHE A 226 -15.12 11.73 -19.33
N ALA A 227 -14.56 11.61 -18.13
CA ALA A 227 -13.47 12.44 -17.64
C ALA A 227 -12.20 11.61 -17.49
N THR A 228 -11.06 12.23 -17.75
CA THR A 228 -9.72 11.63 -17.60
C THR A 228 -8.84 12.52 -16.75
N GLY A 229 -7.99 11.91 -15.93
CA GLY A 229 -6.95 12.60 -15.16
C GLY A 229 -5.59 11.98 -15.47
N GLY A 230 -4.55 12.79 -15.49
CA GLY A 230 -3.21 12.33 -15.84
C GLY A 230 -2.07 13.04 -15.13
N GLY A 231 -0.85 12.60 -15.47
CA GLY A 231 0.41 13.16 -14.95
C GLY A 231 0.71 14.57 -15.45
N ASP A 232 -0.02 15.06 -16.45
CA ASP A 232 0.02 16.47 -16.88
C ASP A 232 -0.81 17.41 -16.00
N LYS A 233 -1.37 16.89 -14.89
CA LYS A 233 -2.08 17.64 -13.84
C LYS A 233 -3.44 18.20 -14.29
N LEU A 234 -3.92 17.79 -15.46
CA LEU A 234 -5.18 18.23 -16.02
C LEU A 234 -6.25 17.17 -15.86
N VAL A 235 -7.48 17.62 -15.62
CA VAL A 235 -8.67 16.80 -15.85
C VAL A 235 -9.23 17.20 -17.20
N LYS A 236 -9.48 16.25 -18.09
CA LYS A 236 -10.08 16.51 -19.41
C LYS A 236 -11.43 15.84 -19.53
N LEU A 237 -12.38 16.55 -20.13
CA LEU A 237 -13.75 16.09 -20.38
C LEU A 237 -13.90 15.75 -21.85
N TRP A 238 -14.45 14.59 -22.15
CA TRP A 238 -14.53 14.05 -23.50
C TRP A 238 -15.97 13.74 -23.88
N ASP A 239 -16.31 14.02 -25.13
CA ASP A 239 -17.58 13.58 -25.73
C ASP A 239 -17.47 12.12 -26.16
N VAL A 240 -18.39 11.26 -25.71
CA VAL A 240 -18.35 9.83 -26.02
C VAL A 240 -18.64 9.56 -27.50
N ALA A 241 -19.59 10.29 -28.09
CA ALA A 241 -20.03 10.04 -29.46
C ALA A 241 -19.03 10.61 -30.47
N ALA A 242 -18.54 11.83 -30.25
CA ALA A 242 -17.58 12.49 -31.14
C ALA A 242 -16.14 12.03 -30.89
N GLY A 243 -15.80 11.60 -29.68
CA GLY A 243 -14.43 11.27 -29.28
C GLY A 243 -13.52 12.50 -29.25
N THR A 244 -14.07 13.68 -28.91
CA THR A 244 -13.38 14.98 -28.89
C THR A 244 -13.36 15.58 -27.49
N GLU A 245 -12.31 16.31 -27.17
CA GLU A 245 -12.20 17.07 -25.91
C GLU A 245 -13.26 18.19 -25.90
N LYS A 246 -14.11 18.23 -24.85
CA LYS A 246 -15.13 19.27 -24.62
C LYS A 246 -14.64 20.39 -23.72
N GLY A 247 -13.64 20.11 -22.90
CA GLY A 247 -13.08 21.06 -21.95
C GLY A 247 -12.05 20.41 -21.04
N LYS A 248 -11.42 21.24 -20.22
CA LYS A 248 -10.43 20.85 -19.22
C LYS A 248 -10.65 21.60 -17.92
N LEU A 249 -10.31 20.96 -16.81
CA LEU A 249 -10.34 21.53 -15.47
C LEU A 249 -8.89 21.71 -15.00
N GLU A 250 -8.57 22.93 -14.58
CA GLU A 250 -7.24 23.34 -14.17
C GLU A 250 -7.24 23.73 -12.69
N GLY A 251 -6.14 23.47 -11.98
CA GLY A 251 -5.97 23.91 -10.59
C GLY A 251 -5.22 22.92 -9.70
N HIS A 252 -5.08 21.65 -10.13
CA HIS A 252 -4.19 20.70 -9.46
C HIS A 252 -2.72 21.07 -9.69
N THR A 253 -1.89 20.95 -8.66
CA THR A 253 -0.48 21.36 -8.71
C THR A 253 0.48 20.20 -8.95
N ASP A 254 -0.03 18.97 -8.90
CA ASP A 254 0.70 17.74 -9.14
C ASP A 254 -0.16 16.68 -9.85
N ALA A 255 0.41 15.51 -10.14
CA ALA A 255 -0.24 14.43 -10.87
C ALA A 255 -1.57 14.01 -10.22
N LEU A 256 -2.56 13.78 -11.08
CA LEU A 256 -3.87 13.26 -10.67
C LEU A 256 -3.80 11.75 -10.50
N TRP A 257 -4.64 11.21 -9.62
CA TRP A 257 -4.84 9.77 -9.43
C TRP A 257 -6.32 9.38 -9.39
N VAL A 258 -7.20 10.35 -9.17
CA VAL A 258 -8.62 10.11 -8.96
C VAL A 258 -9.45 11.03 -9.83
N VAL A 259 -10.41 10.44 -10.53
CA VAL A 259 -11.51 11.12 -11.22
C VAL A 259 -12.75 10.25 -11.00
N VAL A 260 -13.78 10.78 -10.34
CA VAL A 260 -15.02 10.04 -10.07
C VAL A 260 -16.23 10.97 -10.09
N TYR A 261 -17.29 10.55 -10.79
CA TYR A 261 -18.56 11.26 -10.81
C TYR A 261 -19.43 10.87 -9.61
N SER A 262 -20.22 11.81 -9.11
CA SER A 262 -21.33 11.51 -8.21
C SER A 262 -22.40 10.67 -8.93
N PRO A 263 -23.19 9.83 -8.22
CA PRO A 263 -24.17 8.95 -8.85
C PRO A 263 -25.25 9.67 -9.67
N ASP A 264 -25.59 10.91 -9.30
CA ASP A 264 -26.52 11.78 -10.01
C ASP A 264 -25.85 12.56 -11.18
N GLY A 265 -24.53 12.47 -11.30
CA GLY A 265 -23.73 13.13 -12.33
C GLY A 265 -23.58 14.64 -12.14
N SER A 266 -24.03 15.22 -11.02
CA SER A 266 -23.98 16.67 -10.80
C SER A 266 -22.61 17.18 -10.35
N THR A 267 -21.82 16.31 -9.72
CA THR A 267 -20.52 16.63 -9.13
C THR A 267 -19.44 15.69 -9.66
N LEU A 268 -18.28 16.24 -9.98
CA LEU A 268 -17.06 15.49 -10.25
C LEU A 268 -16.09 15.70 -9.10
N ALA A 269 -15.51 14.64 -8.55
CA ALA A 269 -14.43 14.72 -7.57
C ALA A 269 -13.11 14.28 -8.22
N THR A 270 -12.07 15.09 -8.03
CA THR A 270 -10.72 14.81 -8.54
C THR A 270 -9.69 14.95 -7.43
N ALA A 271 -8.66 14.13 -7.44
CA ALA A 271 -7.62 14.15 -6.41
C ALA A 271 -6.31 13.54 -6.92
N GLY A 272 -5.20 13.79 -6.21
CA GLY A 272 -3.93 13.18 -6.57
C GLY A 272 -2.76 13.50 -5.64
N SER A 273 -1.57 13.61 -6.22
CA SER A 273 -0.28 13.77 -5.52
C SER A 273 -0.13 15.13 -4.82
N ASP A 274 -0.94 16.10 -5.20
CA ASP A 274 -1.01 17.40 -4.51
C ASP A 274 -1.76 17.34 -3.17
N ARG A 275 -2.26 16.15 -2.79
CA ARG A 275 -2.90 15.84 -1.50
C ARG A 275 -4.23 16.57 -1.30
N THR A 276 -4.76 17.17 -2.36
CA THR A 276 -6.04 17.87 -2.37
C THR A 276 -7.10 17.06 -3.08
N ILE A 277 -8.34 17.23 -2.65
CA ILE A 277 -9.52 16.80 -3.40
C ILE A 277 -10.23 18.04 -3.89
N LYS A 278 -10.48 18.14 -5.19
CA LYS A 278 -11.28 19.20 -5.79
C LYS A 278 -12.65 18.66 -6.18
N LEU A 279 -13.68 19.44 -5.90
CA LEU A 279 -15.05 19.18 -6.34
C LEU A 279 -15.44 20.16 -7.42
N TRP A 280 -16.07 19.67 -8.47
CA TRP A 280 -16.47 20.45 -9.63
C TRP A 280 -17.94 20.24 -9.95
N THR A 281 -18.63 21.30 -10.35
CA THR A 281 -19.96 21.17 -10.96
C THR A 281 -19.79 20.69 -12.40
N THR A 282 -20.50 19.65 -12.79
CA THR A 282 -20.35 19.05 -14.13
C THR A 282 -20.98 19.88 -15.24
N SER A 283 -22.05 20.62 -14.95
CA SER A 283 -22.79 21.39 -15.96
C SER A 283 -22.06 22.64 -16.46
N ASP A 284 -21.23 23.26 -15.63
CA ASP A 284 -20.48 24.47 -15.97
C ASP A 284 -18.96 24.35 -15.72
N SER A 285 -18.49 23.17 -15.30
CA SER A 285 -17.07 22.88 -15.09
C SER A 285 -16.37 23.78 -14.06
N LYS A 286 -17.11 24.36 -13.11
CA LYS A 286 -16.54 25.22 -12.07
C LYS A 286 -16.14 24.44 -10.83
N GLU A 287 -14.99 24.80 -10.27
CA GLU A 287 -14.58 24.34 -8.95
C GLU A 287 -15.54 24.90 -7.88
N ILE A 288 -16.11 24.02 -7.06
CA ILE A 288 -17.00 24.38 -5.95
C ILE A 288 -16.36 24.19 -4.58
N ALA A 289 -15.28 23.42 -4.48
CA ALA A 289 -14.52 23.22 -3.25
C ALA A 289 -13.12 22.65 -3.52
N THR A 290 -12.16 23.03 -2.67
CA THR A 290 -10.90 22.31 -2.47
C THR A 290 -10.85 21.81 -1.02
N LEU A 291 -10.71 20.50 -0.85
CA LEU A 291 -10.63 19.80 0.43
C LEU A 291 -9.17 19.36 0.63
N ALA A 292 -8.44 20.03 1.52
CA ALA A 292 -7.02 19.78 1.77
C ALA A 292 -6.80 19.32 3.21
N SER A 293 -6.83 18.00 3.44
CA SER A 293 -6.61 17.44 4.79
C SER A 293 -5.79 16.17 4.85
N HIS A 294 -5.53 15.51 3.71
CA HIS A 294 -4.61 14.38 3.67
C HIS A 294 -3.16 14.87 3.76
N LYS A 295 -2.31 14.05 4.38
CA LYS A 295 -0.88 14.37 4.58
C LYS A 295 -0.01 13.83 3.45
N ASP A 296 -0.56 12.95 2.64
CA ASP A 296 0.07 12.28 1.52
C ASP A 296 -0.91 12.16 0.32
N TRP A 297 -0.47 11.51 -0.75
CA TRP A 297 -1.22 11.37 -2.01
C TRP A 297 -2.60 10.75 -1.79
N VAL A 298 -3.60 11.37 -2.40
CA VAL A 298 -4.95 10.81 -2.44
C VAL A 298 -5.03 9.85 -3.61
N THR A 299 -5.15 8.56 -3.31
CA THR A 299 -5.06 7.46 -4.28
C THR A 299 -6.42 6.97 -4.76
N SER A 300 -7.48 7.22 -3.99
CA SER A 300 -8.81 6.73 -4.31
C SER A 300 -9.90 7.63 -3.73
N ALA A 301 -11.01 7.75 -4.45
CA ALA A 301 -12.24 8.28 -3.90
C ALA A 301 -13.47 7.55 -4.44
N ALA A 302 -14.52 7.50 -3.63
CA ALA A 302 -15.79 6.91 -4.01
C ALA A 302 -16.94 7.70 -3.38
N PHE A 303 -17.94 8.06 -4.19
CA PHE A 303 -19.19 8.61 -3.65
C PHE A 303 -20.03 7.51 -3.01
N SER A 304 -20.77 7.85 -1.95
CA SER A 304 -21.81 6.98 -1.42
C SER A 304 -22.91 6.78 -2.47
N PRO A 305 -23.66 5.66 -2.41
CA PRO A 305 -24.71 5.38 -3.40
C PRO A 305 -25.80 6.46 -3.50
N ASP A 306 -26.05 7.19 -2.41
CA ASP A 306 -26.99 8.32 -2.36
C ASP A 306 -26.36 9.67 -2.78
N GLY A 307 -25.08 9.68 -3.10
CA GLY A 307 -24.30 10.86 -3.52
C GLY A 307 -24.02 11.88 -2.41
N LYS A 308 -24.45 11.65 -1.17
CA LYS A 308 -24.35 12.65 -0.09
C LYS A 308 -22.98 12.70 0.56
N ARG A 309 -22.21 11.61 0.46
CA ARG A 309 -20.89 11.49 1.06
C ARG A 309 -19.84 11.12 0.01
N LEU A 310 -18.61 11.54 0.26
CA LEU A 310 -17.44 11.14 -0.49
C LEU A 310 -16.46 10.47 0.48
N ALA A 311 -16.01 9.27 0.18
CA ALA A 311 -14.89 8.63 0.85
C ALA A 311 -13.61 8.90 0.07
N THR A 312 -12.53 9.23 0.77
CA THR A 312 -11.20 9.43 0.17
C THR A 312 -10.17 8.60 0.93
N GLY A 313 -9.34 7.86 0.19
CA GLY A 313 -8.21 7.08 0.71
C GLY A 313 -6.88 7.70 0.30
N SER A 314 -5.90 7.59 1.18
CA SER A 314 -4.58 8.19 0.98
C SER A 314 -3.44 7.27 1.43
N LEU A 315 -2.25 7.53 0.88
CA LEU A 315 -1.01 6.88 1.31
C LEU A 315 -0.65 7.20 2.77
N ASP A 316 -1.25 8.24 3.37
CA ASP A 316 -1.13 8.54 4.81
C ASP A 316 -1.82 7.48 5.72
N GLY A 317 -2.47 6.49 5.10
CA GLY A 317 -3.13 5.37 5.79
C GLY A 317 -4.49 5.72 6.39
N ILE A 318 -5.03 6.89 6.07
CA ILE A 318 -6.31 7.39 6.57
C ILE A 318 -7.35 7.35 5.47
N VAL A 319 -8.55 6.89 5.84
CA VAL A 319 -9.76 7.10 5.04
C VAL A 319 -10.56 8.24 5.67
N LYS A 320 -10.86 9.26 4.87
CA LYS A 320 -11.72 10.37 5.29
C LYS A 320 -13.09 10.28 4.63
N LEU A 321 -14.10 10.74 5.35
CA LEU A 321 -15.46 10.89 4.84
C LEU A 321 -15.80 12.38 4.79
N TRP A 322 -16.43 12.79 3.70
CA TRP A 322 -16.80 14.18 3.46
C TRP A 322 -18.28 14.28 3.22
N ASP A 323 -18.89 15.31 3.77
CA ASP A 323 -20.24 15.72 3.39
C ASP A 323 -20.18 16.54 2.10
N VAL A 324 -20.85 16.10 1.04
CA VAL A 324 -20.76 16.74 -0.27
C VAL A 324 -21.45 18.10 -0.28
N ALA A 325 -22.56 18.25 0.46
CA ALA A 325 -23.35 19.47 0.47
C ALA A 325 -22.66 20.59 1.27
N THR A 326 -22.16 20.27 2.46
CA THR A 326 -21.50 21.22 3.36
C THR A 326 -20.00 21.35 3.11
N LYS A 327 -19.41 20.43 2.32
CA LYS A 327 -17.97 20.39 1.97
C LYS A 327 -17.09 20.23 3.21
N ALA A 328 -17.62 19.59 4.24
CA ALA A 328 -16.98 19.44 5.54
C ALA A 328 -16.57 17.99 5.81
N GLU A 329 -15.46 17.82 6.53
CA GLU A 329 -15.02 16.51 6.98
C GLU A 329 -16.01 15.94 8.01
N GLN A 330 -16.30 14.66 7.88
CA GLN A 330 -17.08 13.86 8.79
C GLN A 330 -16.18 12.83 9.50
N VAL A 331 -16.66 12.29 10.62
CA VAL A 331 -16.01 11.20 11.32
C VAL A 331 -15.84 10.01 10.37
N GLY A 332 -14.58 9.74 10.02
CA GLY A 332 -14.18 8.61 9.20
C GLY A 332 -14.11 7.29 9.98
N PRO A 333 -13.93 6.16 9.29
CA PRO A 333 -13.67 4.88 9.94
C PRO A 333 -12.29 4.91 10.63
N GLU A 334 -12.01 3.91 11.47
CA GLU A 334 -10.70 3.74 12.09
C GLU A 334 -9.60 3.66 11.02
N ALA A 335 -8.42 4.23 11.31
CA ALA A 335 -7.31 4.29 10.37
C ALA A 335 -6.89 2.87 9.91
N ALA A 336 -6.57 2.73 8.64
CA ALA A 336 -6.19 1.44 8.06
C ALA A 336 -4.81 0.95 8.56
N ALA A 337 -4.02 1.83 9.19
CA ALA A 337 -2.65 1.60 9.68
C ALA A 337 -1.63 1.17 8.60
N ALA A 338 -2.00 1.28 7.33
CA ALA A 338 -1.19 1.04 6.15
C ALA A 338 -1.70 1.91 4.98
N SER A 339 -0.87 2.19 3.99
CA SER A 339 -1.22 3.00 2.82
C SER A 339 -2.50 2.48 2.15
N VAL A 340 -3.48 3.37 2.01
CA VAL A 340 -4.77 3.06 1.37
C VAL A 340 -4.63 3.28 -0.12
N TRP A 341 -5.09 2.31 -0.91
CA TRP A 341 -5.01 2.34 -2.38
C TRP A 341 -6.37 2.35 -3.05
N CYS A 342 -7.37 1.72 -2.43
CA CYS A 342 -8.74 1.82 -2.92
C CYS A 342 -9.75 1.91 -1.78
N VAL A 343 -10.82 2.65 -2.05
CA VAL A 343 -12.02 2.67 -1.23
C VAL A 343 -13.24 2.42 -2.13
N ALA A 344 -14.20 1.63 -1.65
CA ALA A 344 -15.43 1.36 -2.38
C ALA A 344 -16.62 1.23 -1.43
N PHE A 345 -17.64 2.07 -1.59
CA PHE A 345 -18.89 1.90 -0.85
C PHE A 345 -19.62 0.67 -1.37
N ALA A 346 -20.11 -0.16 -0.44
CA ALA A 346 -21.12 -1.13 -0.77
C ALA A 346 -22.41 -0.40 -1.20
N PRO A 347 -23.24 -0.98 -2.10
CA PRO A 347 -24.46 -0.33 -2.57
C PRO A 347 -25.51 -0.03 -1.50
N ASP A 348 -25.41 -0.67 -0.33
CA ASP A 348 -26.25 -0.36 0.83
C ASP A 348 -25.87 0.94 1.55
N GLY A 349 -24.70 1.51 1.25
CA GLY A 349 -24.12 2.68 1.90
C GLY A 349 -23.65 2.47 3.35
N LYS A 350 -23.81 1.25 3.90
CA LYS A 350 -23.53 0.90 5.29
C LYS A 350 -22.17 0.23 5.45
N THR A 351 -21.62 -0.32 4.39
CA THR A 351 -20.29 -0.92 4.39
C THR A 351 -19.35 -0.17 3.45
N LEU A 352 -18.11 0.01 3.89
CA LEU A 352 -17.01 0.55 3.10
C LEU A 352 -15.92 -0.50 3.00
N PHE A 353 -15.58 -0.88 1.78
CA PHE A 353 -14.38 -1.64 1.51
C PHE A 353 -13.16 -0.72 1.47
N VAL A 354 -12.09 -1.12 2.14
CA VAL A 354 -10.79 -0.43 2.13
C VAL A 354 -9.71 -1.42 1.74
N GLY A 355 -9.04 -1.17 0.61
CA GLY A 355 -7.87 -1.89 0.16
C GLY A 355 -6.59 -1.15 0.49
N SER A 356 -5.60 -1.88 1.01
CA SER A 356 -4.31 -1.36 1.43
C SER A 356 -3.18 -2.32 1.08
N HIS A 357 -1.92 -1.91 1.34
CA HIS A 357 -0.79 -2.84 1.31
C HIS A 357 -0.91 -3.98 2.33
N ALA A 358 -1.68 -3.80 3.40
CA ALA A 358 -1.90 -4.84 4.40
C ALA A 358 -3.07 -5.79 4.05
N GLY A 359 -3.75 -5.60 2.92
CA GLY A 359 -4.93 -6.36 2.53
C GLY A 359 -6.22 -5.53 2.45
N GLY A 360 -7.32 -6.23 2.21
CA GLY A 360 -8.67 -5.69 2.10
C GLY A 360 -9.46 -5.86 3.39
N ARG A 361 -10.17 -4.81 3.82
CA ARG A 361 -11.05 -4.81 4.99
C ARG A 361 -12.44 -4.32 4.66
N LEU A 362 -13.44 -4.94 5.27
CA LEU A 362 -14.82 -4.43 5.29
C LEU A 362 -15.03 -3.67 6.59
N LEU A 363 -15.32 -2.38 6.48
CA LEU A 363 -15.56 -1.49 7.60
C LEU A 363 -17.03 -1.05 7.61
N PRO A 364 -17.69 -0.97 8.78
CA PRO A 364 -18.96 -0.27 8.86
C PRO A 364 -18.74 1.22 8.55
N THR A 365 -19.60 1.78 7.71
CA THR A 365 -19.63 3.22 7.45
C THR A 365 -20.16 3.93 8.70
N PRO A 366 -19.36 4.79 9.37
CA PRO A 366 -19.82 5.52 10.55
C PRO A 366 -21.04 6.39 10.22
N ALA A 367 -21.94 6.54 11.18
CA ALA A 367 -23.09 7.44 11.03
C ALA A 367 -22.62 8.87 10.68
N PRO A 368 -23.34 9.59 9.80
CA PRO A 368 -22.97 10.95 9.41
C PRO A 368 -22.86 11.86 10.64
N LYS A 369 -21.64 12.35 10.90
CA LYS A 369 -21.33 13.27 11.99
C LYS A 369 -20.13 14.10 11.57
N LEU A 370 -20.24 15.42 11.66
CA LEU A 370 -19.12 16.31 11.36
C LEU A 370 -17.94 16.02 12.29
N ALA A 371 -16.74 16.03 11.72
CA ALA A 371 -15.52 15.93 12.50
C ALA A 371 -15.37 17.18 13.40
N PRO A 372 -14.86 17.04 14.63
CA PRO A 372 -14.57 18.20 15.45
C PRO A 372 -13.58 19.12 14.72
N PRO A 373 -13.71 20.45 14.87
CA PRO A 373 -12.77 21.37 14.26
C PRO A 373 -11.35 21.05 14.72
N PRO A 374 -10.33 21.21 13.86
CA PRO A 374 -8.95 20.97 14.24
C PRO A 374 -8.61 21.83 15.47
N PRO A 375 -7.83 21.31 16.43
CA PRO A 375 -7.39 22.11 17.56
C PRO A 375 -6.67 23.36 17.05
N PRO A 376 -6.83 24.51 17.73
CA PRO A 376 -6.16 25.74 17.33
C PRO A 376 -4.64 25.50 17.25
N PRO A 377 -3.95 26.10 16.26
CA PRO A 377 -2.50 25.95 16.17
C PRO A 377 -1.85 26.34 17.50
N PRO A 378 -0.80 25.62 17.94
CA PRO A 378 -0.07 26.02 19.14
C PRO A 378 0.40 27.47 18.98
N PRO A 379 0.38 28.28 20.06
CA PRO A 379 0.81 29.67 19.99
C PRO A 379 2.23 29.72 19.41
N PRO A 380 2.54 30.73 18.58
CA PRO A 380 3.88 30.89 18.04
C PRO A 380 4.88 30.89 19.22
N PRO A 381 6.04 30.25 19.07
CA PRO A 381 7.07 30.31 20.11
C PRO A 381 7.33 31.78 20.46
N PRO A 382 7.51 32.12 21.74
CA PRO A 382 7.71 33.49 22.17
C PRO A 382 8.88 34.07 21.36
N THR A 383 8.66 35.24 20.75
CA THR A 383 9.70 36.00 20.08
C THR A 383 10.87 36.16 21.04
N PRO A 384 12.09 35.72 20.68
CA PRO A 384 13.25 35.92 21.53
C PRO A 384 13.37 37.42 21.83
N PRO A 385 13.69 37.80 23.08
CA PRO A 385 13.81 39.21 23.44
C PRO A 385 14.85 39.89 22.53
N PRO A 386 14.69 41.20 22.24
CA PRO A 386 15.65 41.93 21.44
C PRO A 386 17.04 41.74 22.05
N THR A 387 17.94 41.14 21.29
CA THR A 387 19.33 40.96 21.68
C THR A 387 19.93 42.33 21.93
N LEU A 388 20.22 42.64 23.19
CA LEU A 388 21.04 43.79 23.55
C LEU A 388 22.36 43.72 22.78
N PRO A 389 22.89 44.84 22.26
CA PRO A 389 24.20 44.84 21.65
C PRO A 389 25.23 44.37 22.69
N PRO A 390 26.20 43.52 22.30
CA PRO A 390 27.13 42.94 23.25
C PRO A 390 27.99 44.03 23.90
N PRO A 391 28.32 43.91 25.20
CA PRO A 391 29.30 44.78 25.82
C PRO A 391 30.66 44.53 25.16
N THR A 392 31.29 45.61 24.71
CA THR A 392 32.70 45.62 24.34
C THR A 392 33.53 45.50 25.61
N ASP A 393 34.15 44.34 25.83
CA ASP A 393 35.33 44.25 26.68
C ASP A 393 36.30 43.18 26.14
N PRO A 394 37.61 43.42 26.19
CA PRO A 394 38.62 42.59 25.55
C PRO A 394 39.07 41.45 26.46
N ALA A 395 39.66 40.44 25.82
CA ALA A 395 40.44 39.34 26.40
C ALA A 395 39.70 38.02 26.71
N THR A 396 39.97 37.08 25.80
CA THR A 396 40.23 35.66 26.01
C THR A 396 39.08 34.79 26.53
N THR A 397 38.21 34.41 25.60
CA THR A 397 37.60 33.07 25.60
C THR A 397 38.00 32.36 24.30
N PRO A 398 38.33 31.05 24.32
CA PRO A 398 38.68 30.34 23.11
C PRO A 398 37.44 30.23 22.23
N VAL A 399 37.57 30.68 20.99
CA VAL A 399 36.64 30.38 19.90
C VAL A 399 36.34 28.88 19.94
N PRO A 400 35.07 28.43 19.88
CA PRO A 400 34.80 27.03 19.59
C PRO A 400 35.36 26.79 18.19
N VAL A 401 36.51 26.12 18.15
CA VAL A 401 37.10 25.58 16.94
C VAL A 401 35.97 24.78 16.26
N PRO A 402 35.65 25.03 14.98
CA PRO A 402 34.75 24.15 14.25
C PRO A 402 35.32 22.74 14.41
N VAL A 403 34.53 21.82 14.95
CA VAL A 403 34.92 20.41 15.06
C VAL A 403 35.47 20.02 13.69
N ALA A 404 36.76 19.74 13.65
CA ALA A 404 37.47 19.42 12.42
C ALA A 404 36.65 18.40 11.64
N ALA A 405 36.49 18.63 10.32
CA ALA A 405 35.95 17.62 9.42
C ALA A 405 36.68 16.32 9.73
N ALA A 406 35.97 15.34 10.30
CA ALA A 406 36.56 14.05 10.61
C ALA A 406 37.16 13.49 9.32
N ASN A 407 38.40 13.01 9.35
CA ASN A 407 39.09 12.38 8.22
C ASN A 407 38.43 11.02 7.87
N LEU A 408 37.14 11.04 7.53
CA LEU A 408 36.35 9.88 7.16
C LEU A 408 36.88 9.32 5.86
N LYS A 409 37.11 8.00 5.83
CA LYS A 409 37.55 7.28 4.65
C LYS A 409 36.70 6.02 4.47
N TRP A 410 36.46 5.70 3.20
CA TRP A 410 35.90 4.41 2.82
C TRP A 410 37.00 3.35 2.94
N THR A 411 36.77 2.35 3.79
CA THR A 411 37.62 1.17 3.93
C THR A 411 36.84 -0.05 3.50
N THR A 412 37.36 -0.80 2.54
CA THR A 412 36.75 -2.06 2.08
C THR A 412 36.82 -3.12 3.16
N LEU A 413 35.70 -3.78 3.43
CA LEU A 413 35.62 -4.94 4.30
C LEU A 413 36.14 -6.16 3.56
N VAL A 414 36.93 -7.00 4.25
CA VAL A 414 37.30 -8.33 3.75
C VAL A 414 36.41 -9.35 4.46
N PRO A 415 35.43 -9.94 3.76
CA PRO A 415 34.57 -10.95 4.35
C PRO A 415 35.34 -12.20 4.77
N THR A 416 34.92 -12.82 5.86
CA THR A 416 35.49 -14.08 6.38
C THR A 416 34.70 -15.31 5.93
N SER A 417 33.45 -15.12 5.53
CA SER A 417 32.63 -16.21 4.98
C SER A 417 31.50 -15.69 4.09
N PHE A 418 31.06 -16.54 3.18
CA PHE A 418 29.90 -16.36 2.33
C PHE A 418 29.10 -17.67 2.34
N THR A 419 27.79 -17.56 2.54
CA THR A 419 26.86 -18.69 2.48
C THR A 419 25.63 -18.29 1.67
N SER A 420 25.03 -19.26 1.00
CA SER A 420 23.86 -19.10 0.13
C SER A 420 22.80 -20.13 0.53
N VAL A 421 21.52 -19.76 0.39
CA VAL A 421 20.38 -20.64 0.65
C VAL A 421 20.08 -21.51 -0.57
N ALA A 422 20.23 -20.99 -1.79
CA ALA A 422 19.95 -21.68 -3.05
C ALA A 422 21.17 -22.44 -3.64
N GLY A 423 22.31 -22.44 -2.94
CA GLY A 423 23.50 -23.19 -3.31
C GLY A 423 24.47 -22.47 -4.26
N ALA A 424 24.40 -21.14 -4.36
CA ALA A 424 25.41 -20.33 -5.03
C ALA A 424 26.74 -20.34 -4.27
N SER A 425 27.85 -20.21 -5.00
CA SER A 425 29.21 -20.11 -4.46
C SER A 425 29.70 -18.67 -4.50
N GLY A 426 30.20 -18.15 -3.37
CA GLY A 426 30.82 -16.82 -3.29
C GLY A 426 32.31 -16.93 -3.03
N ALA A 427 33.13 -16.70 -4.05
CA ALA A 427 34.58 -16.65 -3.92
C ALA A 427 35.00 -15.27 -3.39
N ILE A 428 35.61 -15.23 -2.21
CA ILE A 428 36.09 -14.00 -1.57
C ILE A 428 37.57 -13.80 -1.94
N ALA A 429 37.88 -12.69 -2.61
CA ALA A 429 39.23 -12.29 -2.95
C ALA A 429 39.91 -11.53 -1.78
N ALA A 430 41.24 -11.48 -1.81
CA ALA A 430 42.04 -10.82 -0.77
C ALA A 430 41.76 -9.30 -0.65
N ASP A 431 41.25 -8.67 -1.72
CA ASP A 431 40.87 -7.26 -1.75
C ASP A 431 39.42 -7.00 -1.29
N GLY A 432 38.76 -8.02 -0.73
CA GLY A 432 37.38 -7.96 -0.25
C GLY A 432 36.31 -8.12 -1.33
N THR A 433 36.69 -8.32 -2.59
CA THR A 433 35.71 -8.61 -3.66
C THR A 433 35.07 -9.97 -3.46
N ILE A 434 33.75 -10.06 -3.61
CA ILE A 434 33.02 -11.32 -3.66
C ILE A 434 32.56 -11.57 -5.10
N MET A 435 32.89 -12.73 -5.64
CA MET A 435 32.41 -13.21 -6.93
C MET A 435 31.41 -14.35 -6.72
N VAL A 436 30.15 -14.11 -7.08
CA VAL A 436 29.04 -15.07 -6.93
C VAL A 436 28.85 -15.85 -8.23
N THR A 437 28.92 -17.17 -8.14
CA THR A 437 28.83 -18.12 -9.27
C THR A 437 27.94 -19.30 -8.88
N GLY A 438 27.44 -20.07 -9.86
CA GLY A 438 26.64 -21.29 -9.59
C GLY A 438 25.13 -21.12 -9.85
N ASN A 439 24.27 -21.56 -8.92
CA ASN A 439 22.81 -21.45 -9.07
C ASN A 439 22.34 -20.01 -8.82
N LEU A 440 22.07 -19.27 -9.90
CA LEU A 440 21.75 -17.84 -9.88
C LEU A 440 20.23 -17.57 -9.85
N THR A 441 19.45 -18.48 -9.26
CA THR A 441 18.02 -18.28 -9.00
C THR A 441 17.79 -17.33 -7.82
N LYS A 442 16.53 -17.13 -7.40
CA LYS A 442 16.20 -16.40 -6.18
C LYS A 442 16.98 -16.99 -5.00
N ASP A 443 17.73 -16.16 -4.29
CA ASP A 443 18.66 -16.59 -3.25
C ASP A 443 18.84 -15.53 -2.16
N SER A 444 19.32 -15.96 -1.00
CA SER A 444 19.70 -15.12 0.13
C SER A 444 21.14 -15.43 0.51
N TYR A 445 21.99 -14.42 0.45
CA TYR A 445 23.40 -14.51 0.75
C TYR A 445 23.67 -13.98 2.15
N SER A 446 24.36 -14.77 2.99
CA SER A 446 24.85 -14.31 4.29
C SER A 446 26.36 -14.20 4.27
N ILE A 447 26.86 -12.99 4.53
CA ILE A 447 28.26 -12.60 4.48
C ILE A 447 28.70 -12.19 5.89
N LYS A 448 29.78 -12.79 6.41
CA LYS A 448 30.34 -12.39 7.71
C LYS A 448 31.60 -11.57 7.51
N ALA A 449 31.78 -10.54 8.30
CA ALA A 449 32.98 -9.70 8.34
C ALA A 449 33.23 -9.19 9.77
N VAL A 450 34.33 -8.49 9.97
CA VAL A 450 34.67 -7.83 11.24
C VAL A 450 34.91 -6.35 10.97
N VAL A 451 34.42 -5.47 11.85
CA VAL A 451 34.70 -4.04 11.77
C VAL A 451 36.21 -3.81 11.90
N PRO A 452 36.86 -3.18 10.91
CA PRO A 452 38.27 -2.78 10.99
C PRO A 452 38.59 -1.94 12.23
N ALA A 453 39.86 -1.92 12.63
CA ALA A 453 40.33 -1.10 13.74
C ALA A 453 40.15 0.40 13.44
N GLY A 454 39.75 1.18 14.46
CA GLY A 454 39.49 2.62 14.34
C GLY A 454 38.18 3.05 15.00
N ALA A 455 37.64 4.20 14.59
CA ALA A 455 36.30 4.60 15.00
C ALA A 455 35.26 3.67 14.36
N GLY A 456 34.11 3.54 15.01
CA GLY A 456 32.97 2.79 14.47
C GLY A 456 32.52 3.30 13.10
N PRO A 457 31.92 2.44 12.26
CA PRO A 457 31.34 2.86 10.99
C PRO A 457 30.26 3.93 11.20
N GLN A 458 30.19 4.87 10.25
CA GLN A 458 29.13 5.88 10.13
C GLN A 458 28.22 5.60 8.92
N ALA A 459 28.69 4.81 7.95
CA ALA A 459 27.89 4.36 6.82
C ALA A 459 28.44 3.04 6.27
N PHE A 460 27.59 2.29 5.58
CA PHE A 460 27.97 1.15 4.75
C PHE A 460 27.82 1.51 3.28
N LYS A 461 28.65 0.92 2.42
CA LYS A 461 28.54 1.04 0.97
C LYS A 461 28.60 -0.34 0.34
N LEU A 462 27.64 -0.62 -0.52
CA LEU A 462 27.59 -1.82 -1.35
C LEU A 462 27.87 -1.41 -2.79
N GLU A 463 28.92 -1.99 -3.37
CA GLU A 463 29.45 -1.61 -4.69
C GLU A 463 29.30 -2.80 -5.64
N ALA A 464 28.54 -2.62 -6.71
CA ALA A 464 28.40 -3.59 -7.78
C ALA A 464 29.50 -3.36 -8.81
N ILE A 465 30.25 -4.42 -9.13
CA ILE A 465 31.38 -4.37 -10.06
C ILE A 465 31.01 -5.12 -11.34
N PRO A 466 31.18 -4.50 -12.52
CA PRO A 466 30.99 -5.18 -13.80
C PRO A 466 31.89 -6.41 -13.92
N ASP A 467 31.31 -7.50 -14.40
CA ASP A 467 32.06 -8.69 -14.79
C ASP A 467 31.82 -8.99 -16.28
N PRO A 468 32.84 -8.83 -17.14
CA PRO A 468 32.72 -9.08 -18.58
C PRO A 468 32.55 -10.56 -18.96
N SER A 469 32.77 -11.49 -18.02
CA SER A 469 32.52 -12.93 -18.21
C SER A 469 31.06 -13.34 -17.99
N LEU A 470 30.27 -12.46 -17.36
CA LEU A 470 28.82 -12.60 -17.27
C LEU A 470 28.18 -12.00 -18.55
N PRO A 471 26.95 -12.41 -18.92
CA PRO A 471 26.26 -11.83 -20.08
C PRO A 471 26.29 -10.29 -20.02
N ASN A 472 26.34 -9.60 -21.17
CA ASN A 472 26.23 -8.12 -21.28
C ASN A 472 24.99 -7.53 -20.56
N GLN A 473 24.09 -8.39 -20.11
CA GLN A 473 23.01 -8.11 -19.19
C GLN A 473 23.45 -8.49 -17.77
N GLY A 474 24.45 -7.76 -17.23
CA GLY A 474 24.73 -7.77 -15.79
C GLY A 474 23.43 -7.57 -14.99
N PRO A 475 23.40 -7.95 -13.70
CA PRO A 475 22.14 -8.18 -12.96
C PRO A 475 21.14 -7.09 -13.26
N GLY A 476 19.86 -7.31 -13.66
CA GLY A 476 18.80 -6.29 -13.63
C GLY A 476 17.66 -6.13 -14.66
N ARG A 477 16.61 -5.40 -14.21
CA ARG A 477 15.13 -5.51 -14.44
C ARG A 477 14.52 -5.28 -15.83
N SER A 478 15.24 -4.76 -16.81
CA SER A 478 14.73 -4.60 -18.17
C SER A 478 15.87 -4.88 -19.14
N SER A 479 15.63 -4.85 -20.44
CA SER A 479 16.54 -5.25 -21.52
C SER A 479 17.87 -4.48 -21.63
N GLY A 480 18.42 -3.98 -20.52
CA GLY A 480 19.72 -3.35 -20.40
C GLY A 480 20.25 -3.22 -18.96
N GLY A 481 20.36 -4.33 -18.21
CA GLY A 481 21.22 -4.60 -17.03
C GLY A 481 21.27 -3.58 -15.87
N ASN A 482 20.89 -3.98 -14.64
CA ASN A 482 20.64 -3.17 -13.42
C ASN A 482 20.76 -3.90 -12.02
N PHE A 483 21.85 -3.76 -11.26
CA PHE A 483 22.13 -4.55 -10.04
C PHE A 483 21.01 -4.54 -8.98
N VAL A 484 20.13 -5.55 -8.94
CA VAL A 484 19.01 -5.55 -7.99
C VAL A 484 19.29 -6.39 -6.75
N VAL A 485 19.59 -5.71 -5.66
CA VAL A 485 19.36 -6.23 -4.31
C VAL A 485 17.88 -6.08 -3.99
N SER A 486 17.29 -6.97 -3.21
CA SER A 486 15.93 -6.78 -2.69
C SER A 486 15.92 -6.49 -1.21
N LYS A 487 16.94 -6.96 -0.49
CA LYS A 487 17.11 -6.71 0.92
C LYS A 487 18.58 -6.64 1.28
N PHE A 488 18.96 -5.60 2.00
CA PHE A 488 20.26 -5.49 2.63
C PHE A 488 20.07 -5.29 4.13
N VAL A 489 20.51 -6.27 4.93
CA VAL A 489 20.43 -6.21 6.40
C VAL A 489 21.84 -6.31 6.95
N VAL A 490 22.18 -5.44 7.89
CA VAL A 490 23.42 -5.53 8.65
C VAL A 490 23.05 -5.86 10.09
N MET A 491 23.68 -6.88 10.65
CA MET A 491 23.55 -7.22 12.06
C MET A 491 24.91 -7.21 12.73
N PHE A 492 24.99 -6.68 13.95
CA PHE A 492 26.23 -6.62 14.72
C PHE A 492 26.03 -7.18 16.13
N GLY A 493 27.12 -7.68 16.72
CA GLY A 493 27.14 -8.20 18.09
C GLY A 493 28.36 -7.69 18.88
N PRO A 494 28.37 -7.83 20.21
CA PRO A 494 29.55 -7.52 21.03
C PRO A 494 30.77 -8.36 20.59
N PRO A 495 32.00 -7.85 20.72
CA PRO A 495 33.21 -8.63 20.45
C PRO A 495 33.21 -9.94 21.26
N GLY A 496 33.18 -11.09 20.58
CA GLY A 496 33.22 -12.42 21.21
C GLY A 496 31.87 -13.02 21.63
N ALA A 497 30.72 -12.42 21.30
CA ALA A 497 29.41 -12.97 21.66
C ALA A 497 28.90 -14.06 20.70
N THR A 498 28.29 -15.11 21.25
CA THR A 498 27.56 -16.19 20.55
C THR A 498 26.04 -15.99 20.52
N GLU A 499 25.51 -14.84 20.96
CA GLU A 499 24.07 -14.54 20.97
C GLU A 499 23.61 -13.73 19.76
N THR A 500 22.30 -13.82 19.49
CA THR A 500 21.57 -13.35 18.31
C THR A 500 21.93 -11.90 17.93
N PRO A 501 22.47 -11.65 16.73
CA PRO A 501 22.88 -10.32 16.28
C PRO A 501 21.73 -9.29 16.29
N THR A 502 22.01 -8.03 16.69
CA THR A 502 21.04 -6.93 16.60
C THR A 502 21.02 -6.38 15.18
N ALA A 503 19.84 -6.30 14.55
CA ALA A 503 19.69 -5.68 13.24
C ALA A 503 19.88 -4.16 13.32
N LEU A 504 20.71 -3.62 12.43
CA LEU A 504 20.97 -2.21 12.28
C LEU A 504 19.89 -1.56 11.41
N LYS A 505 19.23 -0.54 11.96
CA LYS A 505 18.31 0.32 11.20
C LYS A 505 19.06 1.50 10.62
N PHE A 506 19.02 1.66 9.30
CA PHE A 506 19.66 2.80 8.63
C PHE A 506 18.79 4.05 8.71
N SER A 507 19.41 5.22 8.80
CA SER A 507 18.71 6.52 8.79
C SER A 507 18.39 7.01 7.39
N ALA A 508 19.21 6.63 6.40
CA ALA A 508 19.03 6.98 4.99
C ALA A 508 19.77 5.99 4.09
N ALA A 509 19.36 5.92 2.83
CA ALA A 509 20.16 5.30 1.79
C ALA A 509 20.21 6.19 0.55
N LYS A 510 21.31 6.12 -0.19
CA LYS A 510 21.55 6.90 -1.42
C LYS A 510 22.23 6.00 -2.44
N ALA A 511 21.79 6.07 -3.70
CA ALA A 511 22.49 5.49 -4.83
C ALA A 511 23.21 6.59 -5.62
N ASP A 512 24.27 6.22 -6.35
CA ASP A 512 25.03 7.12 -7.22
C ASP A 512 24.43 7.30 -8.63
N PHE A 513 23.25 6.71 -8.88
CA PHE A 513 22.53 6.77 -10.15
C PHE A 513 21.02 6.96 -9.94
N GLU A 514 20.37 7.72 -10.83
CA GLU A 514 18.93 7.96 -10.86
C GLU A 514 18.36 7.58 -12.25
N GLN A 515 17.20 6.92 -12.28
CA GLN A 515 16.52 6.56 -13.53
C GLN A 515 15.13 7.21 -13.59
N SER A 516 14.92 8.03 -14.62
CA SER A 516 13.62 8.66 -14.92
C SER A 516 12.95 9.38 -13.73
N GLY A 517 13.75 9.97 -12.83
CA GLY A 517 13.26 10.73 -11.68
C GLY A 517 12.88 9.92 -10.44
N TYR A 518 13.11 8.60 -10.43
CA TYR A 518 12.93 7.75 -9.25
C TYR A 518 14.26 7.57 -8.51
N GLY A 519 14.26 7.77 -7.19
CA GLY A 519 15.40 7.52 -6.32
C GLY A 519 15.67 6.02 -6.18
N VAL A 520 16.87 5.59 -6.56
CA VAL A 520 17.25 4.19 -6.77
C VAL A 520 17.83 3.53 -5.49
N ALA A 521 17.50 4.09 -4.32
CA ALA A 521 17.72 3.47 -3.02
C ALA A 521 16.60 3.94 -2.09
N GLY A 522 15.47 3.24 -2.13
CA GLY A 522 14.32 3.47 -1.25
C GLY A 522 13.98 2.21 -0.48
N ALA A 523 13.56 2.38 0.78
CA ALA A 523 12.96 1.30 1.54
C ALA A 523 11.71 0.82 0.79
N ILE A 524 11.57 -0.49 0.59
CA ILE A 524 10.30 -1.03 0.10
C ILE A 524 9.29 -0.77 1.24
N ASP A 525 8.24 0.00 0.98
CA ASP A 525 7.13 0.30 1.92
C ASP A 525 7.40 1.34 3.03
N ASP A 526 8.29 2.32 2.82
CA ASP A 526 8.62 3.38 3.80
C ASP A 526 9.09 2.86 5.17
N ASN A 527 9.45 1.58 5.23
CA ASN A 527 9.96 0.92 6.42
C ASN A 527 11.45 0.59 6.22
N PRO A 528 12.37 1.19 6.99
CA PRO A 528 13.82 0.99 6.81
C PRO A 528 14.29 -0.47 7.02
N ASP A 529 13.40 -1.34 7.55
CA ASP A 529 13.65 -2.77 7.78
C ASP A 529 13.29 -3.67 6.57
N THR A 530 12.60 -3.13 5.56
CA THR A 530 12.08 -3.88 4.40
C THR A 530 12.77 -3.46 3.12
N GLY A 531 14.04 -3.84 2.99
CA GLY A 531 14.70 -4.05 1.70
C GLY A 531 14.90 -2.87 0.74
N TRP A 532 15.88 -3.02 -0.15
CA TRP A 532 16.43 -1.94 -0.98
C TRP A 532 16.71 -2.47 -2.37
N ALA A 533 16.27 -1.75 -3.40
CA ALA A 533 16.59 -2.04 -4.81
C ALA A 533 17.52 -0.98 -5.38
N ILE A 534 18.52 -1.43 -6.14
CA ILE A 534 19.47 -0.58 -6.87
C ILE A 534 19.26 -0.89 -8.37
N GLU A 535 19.37 0.14 -9.20
CA GLU A 535 19.19 0.13 -10.65
C GLU A 535 20.41 0.90 -11.19
N GLY A 536 21.09 0.38 -12.21
CA GLY A 536 22.37 0.93 -12.60
C GLY A 536 22.72 0.57 -14.03
N ALA A 537 23.07 1.56 -14.84
CA ALA A 537 23.40 1.41 -16.26
C ALA A 537 24.39 0.27 -16.59
N ILE A 538 24.13 -0.46 -17.70
CA ILE A 538 24.95 -1.56 -18.23
C ILE A 538 26.45 -1.26 -18.21
N GLY A 539 27.23 -2.19 -17.63
CA GLY A 539 28.68 -2.22 -17.75
C GLY A 539 29.42 -1.13 -16.95
N LYS A 540 28.72 -0.41 -16.07
CA LYS A 540 29.32 0.57 -15.15
C LYS A 540 29.32 0.05 -13.71
N GLU A 541 30.29 0.51 -12.93
CA GLU A 541 30.28 0.37 -11.47
C GLU A 541 29.18 1.26 -10.89
N HIS A 542 28.46 0.75 -9.90
CA HIS A 542 27.41 1.48 -9.16
C HIS A 542 27.52 1.19 -7.67
N ALA A 543 27.12 2.15 -6.84
CA ALA A 543 27.21 2.05 -5.40
C ALA A 543 25.96 2.56 -4.70
N ALA A 544 25.52 1.82 -3.69
CA ALA A 544 24.55 2.30 -2.71
C ALA A 544 25.22 2.51 -1.35
N THR A 545 24.93 3.65 -0.74
CA THR A 545 25.40 4.05 0.58
C THR A 545 24.23 4.02 1.56
N PHE A 546 24.46 3.47 2.75
CA PHE A 546 23.50 3.32 3.83
C PHE A 546 24.04 4.03 5.08
N GLU A 547 23.37 5.09 5.53
CA GLU A 547 23.80 5.93 6.66
C GLU A 547 23.36 5.35 8.00
N ILE A 548 24.24 5.40 9.00
CA ILE A 548 23.98 4.91 10.35
C ILE A 548 23.48 6.08 11.21
N PRO A 549 22.39 5.91 11.99
CA PRO A 549 21.94 6.91 12.95
C PRO A 549 23.06 7.32 13.92
N THR A 550 23.17 8.62 14.23
CA THR A 550 24.28 9.17 15.04
C THR A 550 24.29 8.69 16.49
N ASP A 551 23.18 8.15 16.98
CA ASP A 551 23.00 7.55 18.30
C ASP A 551 23.43 6.08 18.36
N VAL A 552 23.58 5.40 17.21
CA VAL A 552 24.01 3.99 17.15
C VAL A 552 25.54 3.91 17.07
N LYS A 553 26.16 3.28 18.07
CA LYS A 553 27.63 3.07 18.12
C LYS A 553 27.98 1.61 17.88
N VAL A 554 28.59 1.33 16.73
CA VAL A 554 29.18 0.02 16.44
C VAL A 554 30.67 0.06 16.79
N ALA A 555 31.12 -0.79 17.71
CA ALA A 555 32.52 -0.79 18.16
C ALA A 555 33.45 -1.41 17.09
N ALA A 556 34.71 -0.95 17.04
CA ALA A 556 35.74 -1.63 16.26
C ALA A 556 35.92 -3.09 16.71
N ASN A 557 36.35 -3.95 15.79
CA ASN A 557 36.49 -5.39 15.98
C ASN A 557 35.16 -6.14 16.26
N SER A 558 34.01 -5.48 16.13
CA SER A 558 32.72 -6.16 16.27
C SER A 558 32.49 -7.10 15.08
N PRO A 559 32.00 -8.34 15.31
CA PRO A 559 31.53 -9.19 14.22
C PRO A 559 30.28 -8.59 13.59
N ILE A 560 30.23 -8.64 12.26
CA ILE A 560 29.09 -8.21 11.46
C ILE A 560 28.63 -9.36 10.58
N VAL A 561 27.32 -9.57 10.53
CA VAL A 561 26.65 -10.44 9.57
C VAL A 561 25.79 -9.59 8.65
N MET A 562 26.03 -9.69 7.35
CA MET A 562 25.30 -8.97 6.31
C MET A 562 24.46 -9.96 5.53
N SER A 563 23.18 -9.65 5.31
CA SER A 563 22.28 -10.46 4.48
C SER A 563 21.94 -9.68 3.23
N ILE A 564 22.12 -10.29 2.06
CA ILE A 564 21.71 -9.77 0.76
C ILE A 564 20.72 -10.73 0.14
N ASP A 565 19.47 -10.28 -0.06
CA ASP A 565 18.46 -11.07 -0.76
C ASP A 565 18.40 -10.68 -2.24
N GLN A 566 18.26 -11.68 -3.11
CA GLN A 566 18.07 -11.56 -4.55
C GLN A 566 16.72 -12.17 -4.94
N LEU A 567 15.82 -11.40 -5.56
CA LEU A 567 14.43 -11.82 -5.79
C LEU A 567 14.17 -12.58 -7.11
N TYR A 568 15.04 -12.51 -8.11
CA TYR A 568 14.76 -13.01 -9.47
C TYR A 568 15.17 -14.47 -9.64
N ALA A 569 14.26 -15.28 -10.18
CA ALA A 569 14.49 -16.70 -10.47
C ALA A 569 14.84 -16.97 -11.95
N ASP A 570 15.16 -15.95 -12.75
CA ASP A 570 15.30 -16.08 -14.20
C ASP A 570 16.73 -16.41 -14.68
N GLY A 571 17.69 -16.52 -13.76
CA GLY A 571 19.09 -16.85 -14.06
C GLY A 571 19.85 -15.77 -14.83
N LYS A 572 19.20 -14.64 -15.17
CA LYS A 572 19.76 -13.50 -15.89
C LYS A 572 20.12 -12.35 -14.95
N HIS A 573 19.50 -12.32 -13.77
CA HIS A 573 19.74 -11.31 -12.76
C HIS A 573 20.58 -11.91 -11.64
N ALA A 574 21.91 -11.79 -11.72
CA ALA A 574 22.83 -12.32 -10.74
C ALA A 574 23.73 -11.23 -10.18
N ILE A 575 23.85 -11.12 -8.85
CA ILE A 575 24.66 -10.08 -8.20
C ILE A 575 26.11 -10.00 -8.72
N GLY A 576 26.61 -11.12 -9.26
CA GLY A 576 27.88 -11.19 -9.97
C GLY A 576 29.04 -10.88 -9.04
N LYS A 577 29.70 -9.75 -9.27
CA LYS A 577 30.87 -9.30 -8.52
C LYS A 577 30.51 -8.05 -7.71
N PHE A 578 30.82 -8.05 -6.41
CA PHE A 578 30.55 -6.87 -5.57
C PHE A 578 31.57 -6.70 -4.44
N LYS A 579 31.59 -5.49 -3.85
CA LYS A 579 32.37 -5.12 -2.67
C LYS A 579 31.49 -4.49 -1.60
N LEU A 580 31.93 -4.63 -0.35
CA LEU A 580 31.32 -4.01 0.81
C LEU A 580 32.36 -3.13 1.49
N SER A 581 32.00 -1.90 1.79
CA SER A 581 32.88 -0.90 2.38
C SER A 581 32.19 -0.19 3.56
N ILE A 582 32.97 0.30 4.52
CA ILE A 582 32.47 1.14 5.61
C ILE A 582 33.11 2.53 5.57
N LEU A 583 32.34 3.54 5.93
CA LEU A 583 32.84 4.90 6.13
C LEU A 583 33.18 5.07 7.60
N HIS A 584 34.46 5.25 7.92
CA HIS A 584 34.88 5.43 9.31
C HIS A 584 36.17 6.27 9.38
N VAL A 585 36.57 6.66 10.59
CA VAL A 585 37.90 7.23 10.83
C VAL A 585 38.87 6.05 11.05
N PRO A 586 39.81 5.77 10.13
CA PRO A 586 40.75 4.67 10.29
C PRO A 586 41.69 4.92 11.47
N GLU A 587 42.10 3.86 12.15
CA GLU A 587 43.20 3.96 13.12
C GLU A 587 44.50 4.32 12.38
N GLU A 588 45.17 5.41 12.78
CA GLU A 588 46.50 5.72 12.24
C GLU A 588 47.48 4.62 12.69
N PRO A 589 48.36 4.13 11.81
CA PRO A 589 49.36 3.16 12.20
C PRO A 589 50.22 3.78 13.32
N LYS A 590 50.23 3.13 14.49
CA LYS A 590 51.16 3.48 15.57
C LYS A 590 52.57 3.36 15.00
N LYS A 591 53.23 4.50 14.80
CA LYS A 591 54.63 4.58 14.38
C LYS A 591 55.55 3.94 15.41
#